data_AF-A0AAU8KIT7-F1
#
_entry.id   AF-A0AAU8KIT7-F1
#
_cell.length_a   1.000
_cell.length_b   1.000
_cell.length_c   1.000
_cell.angle_alpha   90.00
_cell.angle_beta   90.00
_cell.angle_gamma   90.00
#
_symmetry.space_group_name_H-M   'P 1'
#
loop_
_entity.id
_entity.type
_entity.pdbx_description
1 polymer ?
#
loop_
_entity_poly.entity_id
_entity_poly.type
_entity_poly.pdbx_seq_one_letter_code
_entity_poly.pdbx_strand_id
1 'polypeptide(L)' 'MANEQDDVRMTLRVSRDSGQTWGPLTEVRVGEDPVVPEDPGRYPPCVCPRCSQQTRNAVASFRMVS' A
#
# COMPACT_ATOMS: atom_id res chain seq x y z
N MET A 1 -34.93 -2.97 -11.96
CA MET A 1 -33.79 -2.03 -11.79
C MET A 1 -32.68 -2.87 -11.20
N ALA A 2 -31.63 -3.15 -11.97
CA ALA A 2 -30.50 -3.93 -11.45
C ALA A 2 -29.84 -3.11 -10.33
N ASN A 3 -29.60 -3.72 -9.17
CA ASN A 3 -28.91 -3.06 -8.08
C ASN A 3 -27.51 -2.70 -8.57
N GLU A 4 -27.24 -1.41 -8.77
CA GLU A 4 -25.96 -0.86 -9.26
C GLU A 4 -24.78 -1.16 -8.30
N GLN A 5 -25.06 -1.79 -7.16
CA GLN A 5 -24.12 -2.22 -6.12
C GLN A 5 -23.40 -3.55 -6.40
N ASP A 6 -23.78 -4.29 -7.45
CA ASP A 6 -23.06 -5.52 -7.85
C ASP A 6 -22.37 -5.39 -9.21
N ASP A 7 -22.22 -4.15 -9.68
CA ASP A 7 -21.58 -3.84 -10.96
C ASP A 7 -20.06 -3.77 -10.80
N VAL A 8 -19.35 -4.65 -11.49
CA VAL A 8 -17.87 -4.67 -11.51
C VAL A 8 -17.38 -3.48 -12.33
N ARG A 9 -16.72 -2.52 -11.67
CA ARG A 9 -16.24 -1.30 -12.33
C ARG A 9 -14.78 -1.35 -12.72
N MET A 10 -13.99 -2.17 -12.02
CA MET A 10 -12.56 -2.29 -12.27
C MET A 10 -12.08 -3.69 -11.91
N THR A 11 -11.03 -4.13 -12.59
CA THR A 11 -10.25 -5.29 -12.19
C THR A 11 -8.83 -4.87 -11.84
N LEU A 12 -8.28 -5.41 -10.75
CA LEU A 12 -6.93 -5.16 -10.27
C LEU A 12 -6.13 -6.45 -10.23
N ARG A 13 -4.83 -6.36 -10.52
CA ARG A 13 -3.83 -7.36 -10.15
C ARG A 13 -2.65 -6.65 -9.51
N VAL A 14 -2.06 -7.26 -8.50
CA VAL A 14 -0.92 -6.67 -7.77
C VAL A 14 0.31 -7.53 -7.99
N SER A 15 1.41 -6.88 -8.37
CA SER A 15 2.75 -7.46 -8.34
C SER A 15 3.50 -6.93 -7.12
N ARG A 16 4.24 -7.82 -6.44
CA ARG A 16 5.08 -7.49 -5.27
C ARG A 16 6.58 -7.65 -5.56
N ASP A 17 6.93 -7.98 -6.80
CA ASP A 17 8.27 -8.36 -7.25
C ASP A 17 8.65 -7.64 -8.54
N SER A 18 8.25 -6.36 -8.65
CA SER A 18 8.57 -5.48 -9.77
C SER A 18 8.04 -5.96 -11.12
N GLY A 19 6.87 -6.60 -11.12
CA GLY A 19 6.17 -7.05 -12.33
C GLY A 19 6.55 -8.45 -12.81
N GLN A 20 7.42 -9.16 -12.09
CA GLN A 20 7.84 -10.51 -12.47
C GLN A 20 6.70 -11.52 -12.30
N THR A 21 5.94 -11.43 -11.21
CA THR A 21 4.74 -12.22 -10.98
C THR A 21 3.56 -11.32 -10.60
N TRP A 22 2.36 -11.80 -10.92
CA TRP A 22 1.12 -11.10 -10.69
C TRP A 22 0.19 -12.00 -9.90
N GLY A 23 -0.35 -11.46 -8.82
CA GLY A 23 -1.37 -12.13 -8.02
C GLY A 23 -2.67 -12.41 -8.79
N PRO A 24 -3.68 -12.95 -8.09
CA PRO A 24 -4.99 -13.21 -8.66
C PRO A 24 -5.68 -11.92 -9.16
N LEU A 25 -6.67 -12.09 -10.02
CA LEU A 25 -7.55 -11.00 -10.47
C LEU A 25 -8.53 -10.65 -9.34
N THR A 26 -8.53 -9.39 -8.93
CA THR A 26 -9.50 -8.85 -7.97
C THR A 26 -10.50 -7.98 -8.72
N GLU A 27 -11.79 -8.26 -8.57
CA GLU A 27 -12.86 -7.40 -9.07
C GLU A 27 -13.21 -6.35 -8.02
N VAL A 28 -13.32 -5.09 -8.43
CA VAL A 28 -13.72 -3.97 -7.59
C VAL A 28 -15.16 -3.59 -7.95
N ARG A 29 -16.05 -3.76 -6.98
CA ARG A 29 -17.49 -3.46 -7.11
C ARG A 29 -17.86 -2.15 -6.41
N VAL A 30 -18.95 -1.55 -6.83
CA VAL A 30 -19.48 -0.32 -6.21
C VAL A 30 -20.18 -0.65 -4.88
N GLY A 31 -19.82 0.02 -3.79
CA GLY A 31 -20.48 -0.16 -2.48
C GLY A 31 -19.87 -1.24 -1.59
N GLU A 32 -18.82 -1.92 -2.05
CA GLU A 32 -17.92 -2.65 -1.18
C GLU A 32 -17.03 -1.62 -0.48
N ASP A 33 -17.22 -1.38 0.82
CA ASP A 33 -16.34 -0.50 1.60
C ASP A 33 -15.04 -1.27 1.90
N PRO A 34 -13.93 -0.98 1.19
CA PRO A 34 -12.68 -1.65 1.52
C PRO A 34 -12.27 -1.22 2.92
N VAL A 35 -11.89 -2.20 3.75
CA VAL A 35 -11.34 -1.93 5.08
C VAL A 35 -10.11 -1.04 4.90
N VAL A 36 -10.27 0.24 5.23
CA VAL A 36 -9.15 1.18 5.28
C VAL A 36 -8.29 0.74 6.46
N PRO A 37 -7.02 0.37 6.25
CA PRO A 37 -6.14 0.04 7.35
C PRO A 37 -6.12 1.22 8.32
N GLU A 38 -6.27 0.96 9.62
CA GLU A 38 -6.27 1.98 10.67
C GLU A 38 -5.00 2.85 10.66
N ASP A 39 -3.93 2.33 10.05
CA ASP A 39 -2.70 3.06 9.75
C ASP A 39 -2.39 2.98 8.23
N PRO A 40 -2.79 3.99 7.43
CA PRO A 40 -2.31 4.12 6.05
C PRO A 40 -0.81 4.50 5.99
N GLY A 41 -0.17 4.69 7.15
CA GLY A 41 1.19 5.12 7.34
C GLY A 41 2.24 4.05 7.09
N ARG A 42 2.96 4.25 5.99
CA ARG A 42 4.30 3.74 5.66
C ARG A 42 4.40 2.25 5.38
N TYR A 43 3.70 1.84 4.34
CA TYR A 43 3.84 0.51 3.74
C TYR A 43 4.94 0.44 2.67
N PRO A 44 5.80 -0.59 2.73
CA PRO A 44 6.75 -0.78 3.82
C PRO A 44 7.87 0.27 3.74
N PRO A 45 8.56 0.60 4.85
CA PRO A 45 9.80 1.37 4.76
C PRO A 45 10.79 0.59 3.89
N CYS A 46 11.46 1.25 2.92
CA CYS A 46 12.55 0.59 2.19
C CYS A 46 13.61 0.16 3.19
N VAL A 47 13.78 -1.15 3.34
CA VAL A 47 14.84 -1.76 4.16
C VAL A 47 16.15 -1.94 3.39
N CYS A 48 16.22 -1.36 2.19
CA CYS A 48 17.44 -1.30 1.41
C CYS A 48 18.54 -0.54 2.20
N PRO A 49 19.82 -0.94 2.09
CA PRO A 49 20.90 -0.36 2.90
C PRO A 49 20.95 1.18 2.89
N ARG A 50 20.64 1.78 1.73
CA ARG A 50 20.55 3.23 1.53
C ARG A 50 19.50 3.89 2.41
N CYS A 51 18.26 3.39 2.39
CA CYS A 51 17.15 3.98 3.14
C CYS A 51 17.24 3.64 4.65
N SER A 52 17.80 2.48 5.01
CA SER A 52 18.10 2.15 6.41
C SER A 52 19.14 3.06 7.04
N GLN A 53 20.13 3.54 6.28
CA GLN A 53 21.10 4.54 6.76
C GLN A 53 20.45 5.93 6.92
N GLN A 54 19.67 6.38 5.93
CA GLN A 54 18.97 7.67 6.00
C GLN A 54 17.99 7.75 7.18
N THR A 55 17.27 6.67 7.46
CA THR A 55 16.35 6.62 8.61
C THR A 55 17.10 6.74 9.93
N ARG A 56 18.24 6.04 10.09
CA ARG A 56 19.10 6.17 11.28
C ARG A 56 19.62 7.58 11.47
N ASN A 57 20.07 8.23 10.40
CA ASN A 57 20.57 9.60 10.45
C ASN A 57 19.47 10.59 10.82
N ALA A 58 18.26 10.45 10.26
CA ALA A 58 17.12 11.29 10.63
C ALA A 58 16.78 11.17 12.13
N VAL A 59 16.68 9.94 12.65
CA VAL A 59 16.42 9.69 14.08
C VAL A 59 17.51 10.27 14.98
N ALA A 60 18.79 10.22 14.56
CA ALA A 60 19.89 10.84 15.30
C ALA A 60 19.79 12.37 15.33
N SER A 61 19.42 13.00 14.20
CA SER A 61 19.22 14.47 14.12
C SER A 61 18.07 14.95 14.99
N PHE A 62 16.98 14.18 15.12
CA PHE A 62 15.87 14.52 16.02
C PHE A 62 16.25 14.49 17.51
N ARG A 63 17.27 13.73 17.90
CA ARG A 63 17.76 13.65 19.30
C ARG A 63 18.73 14.74 19.69
N MET A 64 19.31 15.47 18.74
CA MET A 64 20.25 16.58 19.01
C MET A 64 19.58 17.95 19.11
N VAL A 65 18.27 18.04 18.83
CA VAL A 65 17.48 19.25 19.05
C VAL A 65 16.71 19.08 20.36
N SER A 66 17.38 19.28 21.50
CA SER A 66 16.79 19.37 22.84
C SER A 66 17.67 20.24 23.73
#